data_AF-T1G9K0-F1
#
_entry.id   AF-T1G9K0-F1
#
_cell.length_a   1.000
_cell.length_b   1.000
_cell.length_c   1.000
_cell.angle_alpha   90.00
_cell.angle_beta   90.00
_cell.angle_gamma   90.00
#
_symmetry.space_group_name_H-M   'P 1'
#
loop_
_entity.id
_entity.type
_entity.pdbx_description
1 polymer ?
#
loop_
_entity_poly.entity_id
_entity_poly.type
_entity_poly.pdbx_seq_one_letter_code
_entity_poly.pdbx_strand_id
1 'polypeptide(L)'
;MKMISGRFNGSVKESLSSRFHSMRALLRCTTVVQASAIHGRGLFALRGLEAGEMVIEYCGELIRPVLTDAREKLYEAKNIGCYMFKIDELNVVDATMKGNSARFINHSCEPNCYSRVCQIEGRKRIIICTSRYIRRGEELTYNYKFPIEENKIICRCQSKKCKGYMN
;
A
#
# COMPACT_ATOMS: atom_id res chain seq x y z
N MET A 1 -33.94 20.40 43.91
CA MET A 1 -32.95 21.19 43.14
C MET A 1 -32.18 20.22 42.25
N LYS A 2 -32.40 20.25 40.93
CA LYS A 2 -31.70 19.40 39.94
C LYS A 2 -30.26 19.89 39.79
N MET A 3 -29.28 18.99 39.73
CA MET A 3 -28.01 19.19 39.02
C MET A 3 -27.66 17.91 38.27
N ILE A 4 -27.23 18.11 37.03
CA ILE A 4 -27.22 17.17 35.92
C ILE A 4 -25.77 16.65 35.75
N SER A 5 -25.67 15.42 35.26
CA SER A 5 -24.50 14.68 34.80
C SER A 5 -23.59 15.40 33.79
N GLY A 6 -22.31 15.01 33.78
CA GLY A 6 -21.43 14.99 32.59
C GLY A 6 -20.11 15.76 32.76
N ARG A 7 -18.95 15.33 32.26
CA ARG A 7 -18.62 14.27 31.30
C ARG A 7 -17.16 13.82 31.53
N PHE A 8 -16.93 12.53 31.37
CA PHE A 8 -15.63 11.93 31.03
C PHE A 8 -14.99 12.67 29.85
N ASN A 9 -13.68 12.94 29.91
CA ASN A 9 -12.87 13.23 28.73
C ASN A 9 -11.45 12.66 28.90
N GLY A 10 -11.35 11.34 28.89
CA GLY A 10 -10.13 10.64 28.47
C GLY A 10 -10.30 10.28 27.01
N SER A 11 -9.45 10.81 26.12
CA SER A 11 -9.48 10.44 24.70
C SER A 11 -9.13 8.95 24.57
N VAL A 12 -10.12 8.10 24.37
CA VAL A 12 -9.88 6.68 24.06
C VAL A 12 -9.15 6.66 22.72
N LYS A 13 -7.85 6.35 22.71
CA LYS A 13 -7.11 6.11 21.48
C LYS A 13 -7.73 4.90 20.79
N GLU A 14 -8.29 5.10 19.61
CA GLU A 14 -8.91 4.05 18.80
C GLU A 14 -7.92 2.90 18.55
N SER A 15 -8.37 1.67 18.71
CA SER A 15 -7.52 0.49 18.55
C SER A 15 -7.04 0.31 17.10
N LEU A 16 -5.91 -0.36 16.90
CA LEU A 16 -5.39 -0.68 15.56
C LEU A 16 -6.41 -1.51 14.74
N SER A 17 -7.12 -2.42 15.41
CA SER A 17 -8.16 -3.23 14.79
C SER A 17 -9.33 -2.36 14.34
N SER A 18 -9.83 -1.47 15.19
CA SER A 18 -10.92 -0.54 14.84
C SER A 18 -10.57 0.32 13.64
N ARG A 19 -9.37 0.91 13.63
CA ARG A 19 -8.85 1.70 12.49
C ARG A 19 -8.79 0.88 11.19
N PHE A 20 -8.37 -0.38 11.27
CA PHE A 20 -8.31 -1.29 10.13
C PHE A 20 -9.70 -1.61 9.57
N HIS A 21 -10.68 -1.88 10.43
CA HIS A 21 -12.07 -2.12 10.01
C HIS A 21 -12.67 -0.87 9.36
N SER A 22 -12.46 0.31 9.94
CA SER A 22 -12.88 1.60 9.38
C SER A 22 -12.28 1.84 7.99
N MET A 23 -10.96 1.63 7.83
CA MET A 23 -10.28 1.71 6.52
C MET A 23 -10.94 0.78 5.49
N ARG A 24 -11.22 -0.48 5.85
CA ARG A 24 -11.83 -1.45 4.93
C ARG A 24 -13.26 -1.05 4.52
N ALA A 25 -14.06 -0.57 5.47
CA ALA A 25 -15.42 -0.11 5.20
C ALA A 25 -15.46 1.08 4.24
N LEU A 26 -14.47 1.98 4.33
CA LEU A 26 -14.39 3.20 3.52
C LEU A 26 -13.63 3.03 2.20
N LEU A 27 -13.13 1.83 1.88
CA LEU A 27 -12.22 1.65 0.74
C LEU A 27 -12.83 2.13 -0.59
N ARG A 28 -14.13 1.82 -0.81
CA ARG A 28 -14.87 2.17 -2.04
C ARG A 28 -15.08 3.67 -2.22
N CYS A 29 -15.10 4.45 -1.13
CA CYS A 29 -15.20 5.92 -1.19
C CYS A 29 -13.85 6.62 -1.00
N THR A 30 -12.76 5.86 -0.81
CA THR A 30 -11.42 6.39 -0.53
C THR A 30 -10.49 6.28 -1.73
N THR A 31 -10.56 5.19 -2.50
CA THR A 31 -9.65 4.97 -3.64
C THR A 31 -10.34 4.50 -4.90
N VAL A 32 -9.73 4.78 -6.05
CA VAL A 32 -10.17 4.29 -7.36
C VAL A 32 -8.95 3.90 -8.21
N VAL A 33 -9.10 2.88 -9.06
CA VAL A 33 -8.07 2.52 -10.05
C VAL A 33 -8.37 3.23 -11.35
N GLN A 34 -7.40 3.97 -11.89
CA GLN A 34 -7.53 4.73 -13.14
C GLN A 34 -6.25 4.61 -13.98
N ALA A 35 -6.25 5.13 -15.20
CA ALA A 35 -5.04 5.22 -16.01
C ALA A 35 -3.99 6.09 -15.30
N SER A 36 -2.74 5.65 -15.28
CA SER A 36 -1.63 6.35 -14.62
C SER A 36 -0.70 6.97 -15.64
N ALA A 37 -0.20 8.16 -15.32
CA ALA A 37 0.87 8.79 -16.09
C ALA A 37 2.23 8.09 -15.85
N ILE A 38 2.41 7.40 -14.71
CA ILE A 38 3.64 6.67 -14.38
C ILE A 38 3.72 5.39 -15.19
N HIS A 39 2.72 4.52 -15.06
CA HIS A 39 2.67 3.23 -15.74
C HIS A 39 1.27 2.62 -15.72
N GLY A 40 0.72 2.29 -16.89
CA GLY A 40 -0.50 1.51 -17.05
C GLY A 40 -1.68 2.06 -16.23
N ARG A 41 -1.94 1.44 -15.08
CA ARG A 41 -2.96 1.88 -14.12
C ARG A 41 -2.34 2.24 -12.77
N GLY A 42 -2.94 3.22 -12.11
CA GLY A 42 -2.56 3.71 -10.79
C GLY A 42 -3.74 3.64 -9.81
N LEU A 43 -3.44 3.77 -8.52
CA LEU A 43 -4.45 3.93 -7.47
C LEU A 43 -4.52 5.40 -7.06
N PHE A 44 -5.71 6.00 -7.09
CA PHE A 44 -5.92 7.43 -6.89
C PHE A 44 -6.85 7.70 -5.70
N ALA A 45 -6.63 8.82 -5.01
CA ALA A 45 -7.47 9.25 -3.90
C ALA A 45 -8.81 9.84 -4.39
N LEU A 46 -9.94 9.36 -3.86
CA LEU A 46 -11.28 9.90 -4.16
C LEU A 46 -11.69 11.08 -3.27
N ARG A 47 -10.94 11.32 -2.20
CA ARG A 47 -11.13 12.41 -1.22
C ARG A 47 -9.79 12.88 -0.69
N GLY A 48 -9.81 13.94 0.13
CA GLY A 48 -8.65 14.30 0.95
C GLY A 48 -8.31 13.18 1.94
N LEU A 49 -7.03 12.85 2.05
CA LEU A 49 -6.51 11.88 3.02
C LEU A 49 -5.48 12.57 3.91
N GLU A 50 -5.65 12.42 5.23
CA GLU A 50 -4.76 13.06 6.21
C GLU A 50 -3.42 12.33 6.30
N ALA A 51 -2.37 12.99 6.79
CA ALA A 51 -1.07 12.34 7.01
C ALA A 51 -1.18 11.22 8.07
N GLY A 52 -0.60 10.04 7.78
CA GLY A 52 -0.63 8.88 8.67
C GLY A 52 -1.94 8.07 8.64
N GLU A 53 -2.87 8.42 7.75
CA GLU A 53 -4.13 7.72 7.53
C GLU A 53 -3.87 6.34 6.90
N MET A 54 -4.58 5.31 7.36
CA MET A 54 -4.57 3.99 6.72
C MET A 54 -5.44 4.04 5.46
N VAL A 55 -4.88 3.67 4.31
CA VAL A 55 -5.59 3.80 3.03
C VAL A 55 -6.10 2.45 2.53
N ILE A 56 -5.21 1.45 2.49
CA ILE A 56 -5.52 0.13 1.94
C ILE A 56 -4.56 -0.92 2.48
N GLU A 57 -5.06 -2.14 2.68
CA GLU A 57 -4.22 -3.33 2.93
C GLU A 57 -3.69 -3.87 1.60
N TYR A 58 -2.42 -4.24 1.53
CA TYR A 58 -1.90 -5.00 0.39
C TYR A 58 -2.27 -6.48 0.55
N CYS A 59 -3.35 -6.91 -0.10
CA CYS A 59 -3.86 -8.27 0.01
C CYS A 59 -3.29 -9.16 -1.10
N GLY A 60 -2.97 -10.41 -0.74
CA GLY A 60 -2.66 -11.45 -1.71
C GLY A 60 -2.51 -12.82 -1.07
N GLU A 61 -1.92 -13.75 -1.81
CA GLU A 61 -1.58 -15.09 -1.33
C GLU A 61 -0.30 -15.05 -0.48
N LEU A 62 -0.34 -15.60 0.73
CA LEU A 62 0.85 -15.73 1.58
C LEU A 62 1.68 -16.92 1.12
N ILE A 63 2.93 -16.67 0.74
CA ILE A 63 3.87 -17.68 0.26
C ILE A 63 5.20 -17.60 1.01
N ARG A 64 5.97 -18.69 0.97
CA ARG A 64 7.36 -18.71 1.44
C ARG A 64 8.28 -18.07 0.41
N PRO A 65 9.34 -17.33 0.81
CA PRO A 65 10.30 -16.71 -0.10
C PRO A 65 10.92 -17.67 -1.11
N VAL A 66 11.17 -18.93 -0.75
CA VAL A 66 11.72 -19.94 -1.68
C VAL A 66 10.87 -20.17 -2.94
N LEU A 67 9.62 -19.72 -2.95
CA LEU A 67 8.72 -19.83 -4.10
C LEU A 67 8.74 -18.60 -5.02
N THR A 68 9.41 -17.51 -4.66
CA THR A 68 9.36 -16.25 -5.43
C THR A 68 9.94 -16.42 -6.83
N ASP A 69 11.15 -16.98 -6.95
CA ASP A 69 11.86 -17.08 -8.23
C ASP A 69 11.12 -18.01 -9.21
N ALA A 70 10.56 -19.11 -8.70
CA ALA A 70 9.77 -20.04 -9.49
C ALA A 70 8.48 -19.38 -10.01
N ARG A 71 7.83 -18.56 -9.18
CA ARG A 71 6.62 -17.83 -9.58
C ARG A 71 6.94 -16.67 -10.53
N GLU A 72 8.01 -15.94 -10.31
CA GLU A 72 8.46 -14.86 -11.18
C GLU A 72 8.73 -15.37 -12.60
N LYS A 73 9.51 -16.45 -12.74
CA LYS A 73 9.76 -17.11 -14.04
C LYS A 73 8.46 -17.57 -14.71
N LEU A 74 7.52 -18.11 -13.94
CA LEU A 74 6.21 -18.53 -14.45
C LEU A 74 5.37 -17.36 -14.95
N TYR A 75 5.39 -16.23 -14.23
CA TYR A 75 4.66 -15.03 -14.63
C TYR A 75 5.29 -14.35 -15.85
N GLU A 76 6.62 -14.25 -15.88
CA GLU A 76 7.38 -13.75 -17.03
C GLU A 76 7.10 -14.58 -18.30
N ALA A 77 7.17 -15.92 -18.21
CA ALA A 77 6.88 -16.81 -19.34
C ALA A 77 5.43 -16.67 -19.87
N LYS A 78 4.51 -16.18 -19.04
CA LYS A 78 3.11 -15.91 -19.40
C LYS A 78 2.84 -14.44 -19.72
N ASN A 79 3.86 -13.60 -19.68
CA ASN A 79 3.77 -12.15 -19.85
C ASN A 79 2.77 -11.50 -18.86
N ILE A 80 2.77 -11.99 -17.62
CA ILE A 80 1.98 -11.49 -16.50
C ILE A 80 2.92 -10.70 -15.58
N GLY A 81 2.50 -9.52 -15.14
CA GLY A 81 3.27 -8.73 -14.18
C GLY A 81 3.43 -9.44 -12.83
N CYS A 82 4.56 -9.22 -12.16
CA CYS A 82 4.86 -9.79 -10.84
C CYS A 82 4.51 -8.79 -9.72
N TYR A 83 3.68 -9.19 -8.76
CA TYR A 83 3.18 -8.30 -7.69
C TYR A 83 3.43 -8.90 -6.30
N MET A 84 4.70 -9.08 -5.94
CA MET A 84 5.11 -9.67 -4.66
C MET A 84 5.60 -8.61 -3.66
N PHE A 85 5.19 -8.76 -2.40
CA PHE A 85 5.57 -7.88 -1.30
C PHE A 85 6.14 -8.69 -0.13
N LYS A 86 7.41 -8.50 0.20
CA LYS A 86 8.07 -9.16 1.34
C LYS A 86 7.56 -8.59 2.67
N ILE A 87 6.97 -9.44 3.53
CA ILE A 87 6.60 -9.07 4.90
C ILE A 87 7.82 -9.18 5.81
N ASP A 88 8.48 -10.33 5.77
CA ASP A 88 9.65 -10.69 6.58
C ASP A 88 10.47 -11.78 5.86
N GLU A 89 11.44 -12.37 6.56
CA GLU A 89 12.32 -13.41 6.01
C GLU A 89 11.64 -14.75 5.72
N LEU A 90 10.42 -14.95 6.22
CA LEU A 90 9.68 -16.20 6.09
C LEU A 90 8.42 -16.06 5.23
N ASN A 91 7.99 -14.82 4.98
CA ASN A 91 6.68 -14.54 4.40
C ASN A 91 6.73 -13.47 3.30
N VAL A 92 6.11 -13.79 2.17
CA VAL A 92 5.86 -12.90 1.03
C VAL A 92 4.38 -12.92 0.70
N VAL A 93 3.80 -11.77 0.38
CA VAL A 93 2.43 -11.67 -0.15
C VAL A 93 2.49 -11.51 -1.65
N ASP A 94 1.98 -12.50 -2.38
CA ASP A 94 1.87 -12.49 -3.83
C ASP A 94 0.45 -12.08 -4.26
N ALA A 95 0.33 -10.89 -4.83
CA ALA A 95 -0.92 -10.31 -5.31
C ALA A 95 -1.16 -10.51 -6.82
N THR A 96 -0.33 -11.33 -7.49
CA THR A 96 -0.35 -11.48 -8.94
C THR A 96 -1.66 -12.10 -9.42
N MET A 97 -1.97 -13.29 -8.89
CA MET A 97 -3.17 -14.04 -9.26
C MET A 97 -4.35 -13.81 -8.31
N LYS A 98 -4.07 -13.55 -7.03
CA LYS A 98 -5.07 -13.29 -5.98
C LYS A 98 -4.65 -12.03 -5.25
N GLY A 99 -5.41 -10.94 -5.37
CA GLY A 99 -5.06 -9.69 -4.70
C GLY A 99 -6.19 -8.67 -4.73
N ASN A 100 -5.90 -7.44 -4.32
CA ASN A 100 -6.84 -6.31 -4.36
C ASN A 100 -6.26 -5.12 -5.15
N SER A 101 -6.92 -3.97 -5.07
CA SER A 101 -6.51 -2.77 -5.81
C SER A 101 -5.16 -2.18 -5.36
N ALA A 102 -4.59 -2.62 -4.24
CA ALA A 102 -3.29 -2.17 -3.76
C ALA A 102 -2.13 -2.51 -4.73
N ARG A 103 -2.29 -3.55 -5.56
CA ARG A 103 -1.30 -3.92 -6.59
C ARG A 103 -1.11 -2.86 -7.68
N PHE A 104 -2.00 -1.86 -7.77
CA PHE A 104 -1.90 -0.75 -8.72
C PHE A 104 -1.25 0.50 -8.13
N ILE A 105 -0.72 0.44 -6.89
CA ILE A 105 -0.01 1.58 -6.31
C ILE A 105 1.40 1.61 -6.91
N ASN A 106 1.67 2.60 -7.75
CA ASN A 106 2.93 2.71 -8.47
C ASN A 106 4.10 3.16 -7.57
N HIS A 107 5.30 2.97 -8.10
CA HIS A 107 6.51 3.47 -7.47
C HIS A 107 6.68 4.99 -7.66
N SER A 108 7.18 5.67 -6.62
CA SER A 108 7.80 6.99 -6.76
C SER A 108 9.07 7.12 -5.92
N CYS A 109 10.05 7.85 -6.45
CA CYS A 109 11.25 8.28 -5.72
C CYS A 109 10.93 9.37 -4.68
N GLU A 110 9.81 10.09 -4.84
CA GLU A 110 9.28 11.05 -3.87
C GLU A 110 7.83 10.64 -3.51
N PRO A 111 7.67 9.55 -2.74
CA PRO A 111 6.36 8.95 -2.51
C PRO A 111 5.50 9.76 -1.52
N ASN A 112 4.19 9.70 -1.71
CA ASN A 112 3.19 10.25 -0.78
C ASN A 112 2.58 9.20 0.16
N CYS A 113 2.99 7.93 0.03
CA CYS A 113 2.61 6.83 0.91
C CYS A 113 3.84 6.04 1.40
N TYR A 114 3.66 5.33 2.50
CA TYR A 114 4.58 4.33 3.01
C TYR A 114 3.84 3.06 3.42
N SER A 115 4.53 1.93 3.40
CA SER A 115 4.03 0.65 3.88
C SER A 115 4.45 0.39 5.32
N ARG A 116 3.58 -0.21 6.13
CA ARG A 116 3.94 -0.77 7.44
C ARG A 116 3.36 -2.17 7.61
N VAL A 117 4.10 -3.04 8.30
CA VAL A 117 3.59 -4.33 8.73
C VAL A 117 2.92 -4.16 10.09
N CYS A 118 1.66 -4.57 10.20
CA CYS A 118 0.86 -4.48 11.41
C CYS A 118 0.38 -5.86 11.84
N GLN A 119 0.45 -6.15 13.15
CA GLN A 119 -0.17 -7.33 13.73
C GLN A 119 -1.64 -6.99 14.06
N ILE A 120 -2.57 -7.47 13.24
CA ILE A 120 -4.01 -7.20 13.38
C ILE A 120 -4.72 -8.55 13.42
N GLU A 121 -5.46 -8.80 14.51
CA GLU A 121 -6.21 -10.06 14.70
C GLU A 121 -5.31 -11.31 14.60
N GLY A 122 -4.11 -11.22 15.16
CA GLY A 122 -3.15 -12.33 15.16
C GLY A 122 -2.46 -12.58 13.81
N ARG A 123 -2.67 -11.73 12.79
CA ARG A 123 -2.02 -11.86 11.47
C ARG A 123 -1.17 -10.64 11.15
N LYS A 124 -0.01 -10.87 10.52
CA LYS A 124 0.79 -9.80 9.92
C LYS A 124 0.10 -9.33 8.64
N ARG A 125 -0.17 -8.03 8.54
CA ARG A 125 -0.81 -7.38 7.40
C ARG A 125 0.04 -6.22 6.92
N ILE A 126 0.21 -6.06 5.61
CA ILE A 126 0.88 -4.90 5.02
C ILE A 126 -0.17 -3.82 4.80
N ILE A 127 -0.04 -2.70 5.51
CA ILE A 127 -0.94 -1.56 5.41
C ILE A 127 -0.22 -0.40 4.75
N ILE A 128 -0.82 0.15 3.70
CA ILE A 128 -0.37 1.38 3.06
C ILE A 128 -0.99 2.56 3.78
N CYS A 129 -0.12 3.50 4.19
CA CYS A 129 -0.50 4.71 4.88
C CYS A 129 0.03 5.93 4.13
N THR A 130 -0.63 7.06 4.28
CA THR A 130 -0.19 8.34 3.71
C THR A 130 1.00 8.91 4.50
N SER A 131 2.03 9.44 3.83
CA SER A 131 3.16 10.12 4.47
C SER A 131 2.93 11.61 4.68
N ARG A 132 1.98 12.18 3.94
CA ARG A 132 1.55 13.59 3.99
C ARG A 132 0.07 13.67 3.69
N TYR A 133 -0.51 14.87 3.79
CA TYR A 133 -1.83 15.13 3.24
C TYR A 133 -1.86 14.86 1.73
N ILE A 134 -2.89 14.17 1.24
CA ILE A 134 -3.10 13.83 -0.17
C ILE A 134 -4.42 14.45 -0.63
N ARG A 135 -4.39 15.26 -1.69
CA ARG A 135 -5.61 15.82 -2.28
C ARG A 135 -6.38 14.77 -3.08
N ARG A 136 -7.69 14.99 -3.21
CA ARG A 136 -8.52 14.24 -4.17
C ARG A 136 -7.91 14.30 -5.57
N GLY A 137 -7.83 13.15 -6.22
CA GLY A 137 -7.27 12.99 -7.57
C GLY A 137 -5.76 12.78 -7.63
N GLU A 138 -5.03 12.89 -6.51
CA GLU A 138 -3.60 12.53 -6.50
C GLU A 138 -3.42 11.00 -6.61
N GLU A 139 -2.42 10.59 -7.38
CA GLU A 139 -1.98 9.19 -7.45
C GLU A 139 -1.23 8.81 -6.18
N LEU A 140 -1.59 7.68 -5.59
CA LEU A 140 -0.92 7.10 -4.44
C LEU A 140 0.32 6.36 -4.93
N THR A 141 1.46 6.63 -4.29
CA THR A 141 2.74 6.03 -4.65
C THR A 141 3.57 5.71 -3.41
N TYR A 142 4.36 4.64 -3.46
CA TYR A 142 5.32 4.31 -2.39
C TYR A 142 6.68 3.91 -2.96
N ASN A 143 7.71 3.89 -2.11
CA ASN A 143 9.02 3.40 -2.52
C ASN A 143 9.03 1.86 -2.45
N TYR A 144 9.26 1.19 -3.59
CA TYR A 144 9.29 -0.28 -3.68
C TYR A 144 10.47 -0.90 -2.95
N LYS A 145 11.56 -0.13 -2.75
CA LYS A 145 12.79 -0.60 -2.10
C LYS A 145 13.35 -1.87 -2.74
N PHE A 146 13.38 -1.91 -4.08
CA PHE A 146 14.05 -3.01 -4.76
C PHE A 146 15.53 -3.09 -4.36
N PRO A 147 16.06 -4.31 -4.21
CA PRO A 147 17.48 -4.50 -3.93
C PRO A 147 18.30 -3.93 -5.08
N ILE A 148 19.51 -3.43 -4.78
CA ILE A 148 20.38 -2.88 -5.81
C ILE A 148 20.95 -4.02 -6.65
N GLU A 149 20.68 -3.97 -7.95
CA GLU A 149 21.12 -4.98 -8.92
C GLU A 149 21.80 -4.31 -10.11
N GLU A 150 22.59 -5.08 -10.87
CA GLU A 150 23.24 -4.62 -12.10
C GLU A 150 22.22 -4.33 -13.21
N ASN A 151 21.19 -5.18 -13.31
CA ASN A 151 20.11 -5.03 -14.27
C ASN A 151 19.16 -3.91 -13.81
N LYS A 152 19.33 -2.72 -14.37
CA LYS A 152 18.59 -1.54 -13.97
C LYS A 152 17.17 -1.48 -14.53
N ILE A 153 16.20 -1.26 -13.64
CA ILE A 153 14.79 -1.06 -13.98
C ILE A 153 14.49 0.44 -14.00
N ILE A 154 14.18 0.96 -15.19
CA ILE A 154 13.94 2.40 -15.42
C ILE A 154 12.76 2.88 -14.59
N CYS A 155 12.98 3.94 -13.81
CA CYS A 155 11.95 4.62 -13.04
C CYS A 155 11.26 5.70 -13.88
N ARG A 156 9.94 5.62 -14.01
CA ARG A 156 9.10 6.58 -14.73
C ARG A 156 8.21 7.42 -13.80
N CYS A 157 8.62 7.60 -12.54
CA CYS A 157 7.79 8.27 -11.53
C CYS A 157 7.58 9.78 -11.73
N GLN A 158 8.29 10.39 -12.70
CA GLN A 158 8.19 11.81 -13.07
C GLN A 158 8.55 12.82 -11.95
N SER A 159 8.99 12.37 -10.77
CA SER A 159 9.48 13.29 -9.73
C SER A 159 10.72 14.04 -10.21
N LYS A 160 10.83 15.32 -9.84
CA LYS A 160 12.04 16.13 -10.05
C LYS A 160 13.27 15.55 -9.33
N LYS A 161 13.06 14.73 -8.29
CA LYS A 161 14.11 14.02 -7.54
C LYS A 161 14.19 12.54 -7.91
N CYS A 162 13.73 12.16 -9.11
CA CYS A 162 13.81 10.80 -9.59
C CYS A 162 15.28 10.34 -9.68
N LYS A 163 15.56 9.14 -9.19
CA LYS A 163 16.90 8.52 -9.25
C LYS A 163 17.23 7.89 -10.62
N GLY A 164 16.28 7.89 -11.55
CA GLY A 164 16.40 7.24 -12.85
C GLY A 164 16.06 5.74 -12.85
N TYR A 165 16.29 5.05 -11.73
CA TYR A 165 16.05 3.60 -11.58
C TYR A 165 15.35 3.26 -10.25
N MET A 166 14.66 2.12 -10.22
CA MET A 166 13.97 1.62 -9.03
C MET A 166 14.84 0.71 -8.16
N ASN A 167 15.92 0.17 -8.73
CA ASN A 167 16.95 -0.68 -8.14
C ASN A 167 18.36 -0.15 -8.45
#